data_AF-A0A6J2LM38-F1
#
_entry.id   AF-A0A6J2LM38-F1
#
_cell.length_a   1.000
_cell.length_b   1.000
_cell.length_c   1.000
_cell.angle_alpha   90.00
_cell.angle_beta   90.00
_cell.angle_gamma   90.00
#
_symmetry.space_group_name_H-M   'P 1'
#
loop_
_entity.id
_entity.type
_entity.pdbx_description
1 polymer ?
#
loop_
_entity_poly.entity_id
_entity_poly.type
_entity_poly.pdbx_seq_one_letter_code
_entity_poly.pdbx_strand_id
1 'polypeptide(L)'
;MGTPQKDVVIKSDAPDTLLLEKHADYIASYGSKKDDYILTLYDSINVIDINKVVEYVQSLQKEDGSFAGDIWGEIDTRFSFCAVATLALLGKLDAINVEKAIEFVLSCMNFDGGFGCRPGSESHAGQIYCCTGFLAITNQLHQVNSDLLGWWLCERQLPSGGLNGRPEKLPDVCYSWWVLASLKIIGRLHWIDREKLRSFILACQDEETGGFADRPGDMVDPFHTLFGIAGLSLLGEEQIKPVSPVFCMPEEVLRRVNVQPELVS
;
A
#
# COMPACT_ATOMS: atom_id res chain seq x y z
N MET A 1 -14.54 -31.61 -11.30
CA MET A 1 -14.15 -30.52 -12.20
C MET A 1 -14.12 -29.25 -11.35
N GLY A 2 -12.94 -28.67 -11.13
CA GLY A 2 -12.82 -27.44 -10.33
C GLY A 2 -13.34 -26.23 -11.11
N THR A 3 -13.79 -25.21 -10.39
CA THR A 3 -14.12 -23.89 -10.96
C THR A 3 -12.88 -23.33 -11.66
N PRO A 4 -12.99 -22.75 -12.87
CA PRO A 4 -11.85 -22.09 -13.51
C PRO A 4 -11.28 -20.99 -12.60
N GLN A 5 -9.98 -21.02 -12.37
CA GLN A 5 -9.30 -19.95 -11.63
C GLN A 5 -9.49 -18.63 -12.38
N LYS A 6 -9.97 -17.60 -11.68
CA LYS A 6 -10.12 -16.26 -12.27
C LYS A 6 -8.75 -15.63 -12.41
N ASP A 7 -8.33 -15.44 -13.65
CA ASP A 7 -7.07 -14.80 -14.00
C ASP A 7 -7.22 -14.05 -15.33
N VAL A 8 -6.27 -13.16 -15.63
CA VAL A 8 -6.19 -12.46 -16.91
C VAL A 8 -5.25 -13.19 -17.87
N VAL A 9 -5.47 -12.98 -19.17
CA VAL A 9 -4.53 -13.44 -20.20
C VAL A 9 -3.80 -12.21 -20.73
N ILE A 10 -2.49 -12.15 -20.48
CA ILE A 10 -1.63 -11.12 -21.05
C ILE A 10 -1.41 -11.45 -22.53
N LYS A 11 -1.72 -10.50 -23.42
CA LYS A 11 -1.52 -10.67 -24.86
C LYS A 11 -0.01 -10.66 -25.18
N SER A 12 0.38 -11.30 -26.29
CA SER A 12 1.79 -11.38 -26.70
C SER A 12 2.40 -10.04 -27.12
N ASP A 13 1.55 -9.07 -27.46
CA ASP A 13 1.91 -7.70 -27.83
C ASP A 13 1.75 -6.72 -26.64
N ALA A 14 1.56 -7.22 -25.42
CA ALA A 14 1.50 -6.36 -24.25
C ALA A 14 2.86 -5.68 -23.98
N PRO A 15 2.87 -4.48 -23.38
CA PRO A 15 4.10 -3.76 -23.14
C PRO A 15 5.03 -4.52 -22.18
N ASP A 16 6.30 -4.66 -22.55
CA ASP A 16 7.32 -5.41 -21.82
C ASP A 16 8.53 -4.55 -21.39
N THR A 17 8.49 -3.26 -21.72
CA THR A 17 9.50 -2.26 -21.37
C THR A 17 8.87 -1.12 -20.59
N LEU A 18 9.62 -0.53 -19.66
CA LEU A 18 9.15 0.59 -18.84
C LEU A 18 9.10 1.89 -19.66
N LEU A 19 7.95 2.53 -19.71
CA LEU A 19 7.70 3.75 -20.50
C LEU A 19 7.77 5.02 -19.63
N LEU A 20 8.89 5.20 -18.92
CA LEU A 20 9.01 6.20 -17.84
C LEU A 20 8.69 7.64 -18.29
N GLU A 21 9.16 8.07 -19.47
CA GLU A 21 8.89 9.40 -20.02
C GLU A 21 7.39 9.62 -20.27
N LYS A 22 6.70 8.62 -20.83
CA LYS A 22 5.25 8.67 -21.04
C LYS A 22 4.47 8.77 -19.73
N HIS A 23 4.91 8.07 -18.68
CA HIS A 23 4.28 8.16 -17.36
C HIS A 23 4.45 9.54 -16.73
N ALA A 24 5.64 10.14 -16.87
CA ALA A 24 5.90 11.49 -16.40
C ALA A 24 5.00 12.51 -17.13
N ASP A 25 4.91 12.43 -18.45
CA ASP A 25 4.04 13.29 -19.27
C ASP A 25 2.57 13.10 -18.91
N TYR A 26 2.12 11.86 -18.73
CA TYR A 26 0.76 11.52 -18.30
C TYR A 26 0.39 12.23 -16.99
N ILE A 27 1.20 12.06 -15.94
CA ILE A 27 0.95 12.67 -14.62
C ILE A 27 1.07 14.20 -14.68
N ALA A 28 2.06 14.73 -15.39
CA ALA A 28 2.22 16.17 -15.55
C ALA A 28 1.01 16.81 -16.26
N SER A 29 0.45 16.13 -17.27
CA SER A 29 -0.76 16.57 -17.95
C SER A 29 -2.00 16.50 -17.05
N TYR A 30 -2.05 15.53 -16.12
CA TYR A 30 -3.14 15.37 -15.17
C TYR A 30 -3.24 16.57 -14.22
N GLY A 31 -2.11 17.12 -13.75
CA GLY A 31 -2.09 18.32 -12.90
C GLY A 31 -2.57 19.62 -13.58
N SER A 32 -2.60 19.67 -14.91
CA SER A 32 -3.17 20.80 -15.67
C SER A 32 -4.70 20.72 -15.84
N LYS A 33 -5.30 19.56 -15.49
CA LYS A 33 -6.75 19.33 -15.49
C LYS A 33 -7.28 19.41 -14.06
N LYS A 34 -7.53 20.65 -13.61
CA LYS A 34 -8.25 21.06 -12.39
C LYS A 34 -7.93 20.29 -11.09
N ASP A 35 -7.29 21.06 -10.19
CA ASP A 35 -7.31 20.98 -8.73
C ASP A 35 -7.14 19.58 -8.10
N ASP A 36 -5.90 19.19 -7.74
CA ASP A 36 -5.64 18.66 -6.40
C ASP A 36 -4.14 18.50 -6.03
N TYR A 37 -3.91 18.50 -4.71
CA TYR A 37 -2.65 18.74 -4.01
C TYR A 37 -1.99 17.46 -3.47
N ILE A 38 -0.65 17.45 -3.39
CA ILE A 38 0.11 16.56 -2.50
C ILE A 38 1.23 17.37 -1.81
N LEU A 39 0.89 18.08 -0.73
CA LEU A 39 1.79 19.03 -0.03
C LEU A 39 3.10 18.38 0.46
N THR A 40 3.09 17.08 0.77
CA THR A 40 4.29 16.33 1.20
C THR A 40 5.26 16.07 0.05
N LEU A 41 4.76 15.88 -1.19
CA LEU A 41 5.61 15.77 -2.37
C LEU A 41 6.28 17.09 -2.73
N TYR A 42 5.62 18.22 -2.41
CA TYR A 42 6.09 19.57 -2.71
C TYR A 42 6.82 20.26 -1.55
N ASP A 43 7.28 19.50 -0.54
CA ASP A 43 7.99 20.05 0.63
C ASP A 43 7.27 21.22 1.33
N SER A 44 5.93 21.20 1.28
CA SER A 44 5.06 22.32 1.67
C SER A 44 4.27 22.01 2.94
N ILE A 45 4.79 21.12 3.81
CA ILE A 45 4.14 20.76 5.07
C ILE A 45 3.97 21.97 6.00
N ASN A 46 4.84 22.98 5.86
CA ASN A 46 4.81 24.23 6.61
C ASN A 46 3.55 25.09 6.37
N VAL A 47 2.74 24.77 5.36
CA VAL A 47 1.48 25.45 5.07
C VAL A 47 0.35 24.94 5.98
N ILE A 48 0.54 23.79 6.63
CA ILE A 48 -0.48 23.13 7.46
C ILE A 48 -0.28 23.53 8.94
N ASP A 49 -1.38 23.84 9.61
CA ASP A 49 -1.40 23.99 11.07
C ASP A 49 -1.27 22.61 11.73
N ILE A 50 -0.03 22.24 12.06
CA ILE A 50 0.32 20.93 12.62
C ILE A 50 -0.49 20.63 13.88
N ASN A 51 -0.70 21.62 14.75
CA ASN A 51 -1.42 21.41 16.01
C ASN A 51 -2.88 21.03 15.74
N LYS A 52 -3.55 21.69 14.80
CA LYS A 52 -4.93 21.33 14.42
C LYS A 52 -5.04 19.95 13.79
N VAL A 53 -4.05 19.53 13.01
CA VAL A 53 -4.03 18.16 12.46
C VAL A 53 -3.89 17.14 13.58
N VAL A 54 -2.97 17.38 14.52
CA VAL A 54 -2.79 16.50 15.69
C VAL A 54 -4.07 16.41 16.52
N GLU A 55 -4.68 17.55 16.86
CA GLU A 55 -5.96 17.62 17.59
C GLU A 55 -7.07 16.87 16.84
N TYR A 56 -7.15 17.02 15.52
CA TYR A 56 -8.13 16.32 14.71
C TYR A 56 -7.93 14.80 14.76
N VAL A 57 -6.70 14.31 14.54
CA VAL A 57 -6.39 12.87 14.62
C VAL A 57 -6.70 12.32 16.02
N GLN A 58 -6.31 13.03 17.09
CA GLN A 58 -6.63 12.65 18.47
C GLN A 58 -8.13 12.53 18.70
N SER A 59 -8.93 13.47 18.18
CA SER A 59 -10.39 13.49 18.36
C SER A 59 -11.12 12.29 17.74
N LEU A 60 -10.46 11.59 16.81
CA LEU A 60 -11.04 10.45 16.10
C LEU A 60 -10.78 9.10 16.79
N GLN A 61 -9.84 9.04 17.74
CA GLN A 61 -9.58 7.82 18.51
C GLN A 61 -10.76 7.51 19.45
N LYS A 62 -11.17 6.24 19.49
CA LYS A 62 -12.25 5.74 20.35
C LYS A 62 -11.69 5.09 21.62
N GLU A 63 -12.58 4.79 22.56
CA GLU A 63 -12.24 4.18 23.85
C GLU A 63 -11.55 2.82 23.71
N ASP A 64 -11.91 2.05 22.69
CA ASP A 64 -11.30 0.75 22.37
C ASP A 64 -9.95 0.86 21.63
N GLY A 65 -9.51 2.08 21.33
CA GLY A 65 -8.27 2.36 20.60
C GLY A 65 -8.41 2.46 19.08
N SER A 66 -9.57 2.09 18.53
CA SER A 66 -9.87 2.25 17.11
C SER A 66 -9.92 3.72 16.70
N PHE A 67 -9.80 3.98 15.39
CA PHE A 67 -9.98 5.32 14.83
C PHE A 67 -11.21 5.35 13.94
N ALA A 68 -12.01 6.42 14.09
CA ALA A 68 -12.99 6.76 13.07
C ALA A 68 -12.34 7.49 11.90
N GLY A 69 -12.93 7.37 10.70
CA GLY A 69 -12.47 8.12 9.53
C GLY A 69 -12.78 9.62 9.63
N ASP A 70 -13.91 9.96 10.26
CA ASP A 70 -14.35 11.32 10.52
C ASP A 70 -15.34 11.36 11.70
N ILE A 71 -16.03 12.49 11.85
CA ILE A 71 -17.03 12.72 12.91
C ILE A 71 -18.25 11.78 12.85
N TRP A 72 -18.48 11.09 11.73
CA TRP A 72 -19.63 10.19 11.54
C TRP A 72 -19.35 8.76 11.99
N GLY A 73 -18.12 8.45 12.38
CA GLY A 73 -17.83 7.30 13.23
C GLY A 73 -17.64 5.96 12.50
N GLU A 74 -17.39 5.93 11.19
CA GLU A 74 -16.97 4.69 10.52
C GLU A 74 -15.65 4.20 11.12
N ILE A 75 -15.62 2.96 11.62
CA ILE A 75 -14.40 2.33 12.14
C ILE A 75 -13.77 1.42 11.10
N ASP A 76 -12.48 1.61 10.83
CA ASP A 76 -11.70 0.78 9.91
C ASP A 76 -10.21 0.82 10.28
N THR A 77 -9.51 -0.31 10.20
CA THR A 77 -8.05 -0.39 10.42
C THR A 77 -7.24 0.49 9.47
N ARG A 78 -7.79 0.84 8.30
CA ARG A 78 -7.22 1.88 7.42
C ARG A 78 -7.08 3.22 8.13
N PHE A 79 -8.04 3.60 8.97
CA PHE A 79 -7.98 4.85 9.73
C PHE A 79 -6.96 4.77 10.87
N SER A 80 -6.76 3.60 11.48
CA SER A 80 -5.65 3.39 12.42
C SER A 80 -4.30 3.62 11.72
N PHE A 81 -4.11 3.08 10.52
CA PHE A 81 -2.90 3.35 9.71
C PHE A 81 -2.76 4.83 9.36
N CYS A 82 -3.82 5.47 8.84
CA CYS A 82 -3.80 6.90 8.51
C CYS A 82 -3.39 7.76 9.72
N ALA A 83 -3.95 7.47 10.90
CA ALA A 83 -3.65 8.19 12.13
C ALA A 83 -2.16 8.07 12.50
N VAL A 84 -1.63 6.85 12.60
CA VAL A 84 -0.22 6.67 13.02
C VAL A 84 0.77 7.13 11.96
N ALA A 85 0.47 6.95 10.67
CA ALA A 85 1.33 7.42 9.59
C ALA A 85 1.38 8.96 9.56
N THR A 86 0.24 9.63 9.73
CA THR A 86 0.17 11.09 9.83
C THR A 86 0.99 11.59 11.01
N LEU A 87 0.77 11.03 12.21
CA LEU A 87 1.46 11.46 13.41
C LEU A 87 2.96 11.12 13.38
N ALA A 88 3.36 10.00 12.78
CA ALA A 88 4.77 9.65 12.61
C ALA A 88 5.48 10.68 11.71
N LEU A 89 4.88 11.05 10.58
CA LEU A 89 5.44 12.08 9.68
C LEU A 89 5.53 13.47 10.33
N LEU A 90 4.64 13.76 11.29
CA LEU A 90 4.65 15.00 12.07
C LEU A 90 5.54 14.94 13.33
N GLY A 91 6.10 13.77 13.67
CA GLY A 91 6.86 13.57 14.92
C GLY A 91 6.01 13.71 16.19
N LYS A 92 4.75 13.27 16.13
CA LYS A 92 3.70 13.46 17.16
C LYS A 92 2.94 12.17 17.48
N LEU A 93 3.57 11.00 17.33
CA LEU A 93 2.92 9.71 17.58
C LEU A 93 2.47 9.54 19.04
N ASP A 94 3.15 10.22 19.96
CA ASP A 94 2.84 10.29 21.40
C ASP A 94 1.54 11.05 21.72
N ALA A 95 0.93 11.69 20.73
CA ALA A 95 -0.33 12.42 20.91
C ALA A 95 -1.54 11.50 21.17
N ILE A 96 -1.50 10.24 20.74
CA ILE A 96 -2.62 9.29 20.85
C ILE A 96 -2.33 8.20 21.88
N ASN A 97 -3.35 7.44 22.27
CA ASN A 97 -3.16 6.24 23.06
C ASN A 97 -2.65 5.10 22.15
N VAL A 98 -1.32 5.03 21.97
CA VAL A 98 -0.65 4.06 21.09
C VAL A 98 -0.92 2.62 21.53
N GLU A 99 -0.89 2.34 22.84
CA GLU A 99 -1.12 1.00 23.38
C GLU A 99 -2.52 0.48 23.02
N LYS A 100 -3.55 1.32 23.19
CA LYS A 100 -4.92 0.97 22.80
C LYS A 100 -5.07 0.82 21.28
N ALA A 101 -4.40 1.66 20.50
CA ALA A 101 -4.41 1.54 19.04
C ALA A 101 -3.81 0.19 18.58
N ILE A 102 -2.71 -0.24 19.21
CA ILE A 102 -2.09 -1.54 18.97
C ILE A 102 -3.06 -2.68 19.35
N GLU A 103 -3.68 -2.62 20.54
CA GLU A 103 -4.67 -3.61 20.99
C GLU A 103 -5.80 -3.78 19.97
N PHE A 104 -6.36 -2.69 19.46
CA PHE A 104 -7.41 -2.72 18.44
C PHE A 104 -6.93 -3.38 17.14
N VAL A 105 -5.77 -2.97 16.61
CA VAL A 105 -5.26 -3.53 15.34
C VAL A 105 -4.98 -5.03 15.46
N LEU A 106 -4.41 -5.48 16.58
CA LEU A 106 -4.16 -6.90 16.85
C LEU A 106 -5.46 -7.70 17.00
N SER A 107 -6.52 -7.10 17.55
CA SER A 107 -7.84 -7.74 17.65
C SER A 107 -8.49 -7.97 16.27
N CYS A 108 -7.97 -7.35 15.20
CA CYS A 108 -8.38 -7.56 13.82
C CYS A 108 -7.59 -8.65 13.09
N MET A 109 -6.62 -9.31 13.75
CA MET A 109 -5.85 -10.41 13.17
C MET A 109 -6.70 -11.69 13.08
N ASN A 110 -6.61 -12.39 11.95
CA ASN A 110 -7.44 -13.54 11.61
C ASN A 110 -6.69 -14.88 11.71
N PHE A 111 -7.43 -15.97 11.53
CA PHE A 111 -6.91 -17.35 11.56
C PHE A 111 -5.81 -17.63 10.51
N ASP A 112 -5.81 -16.85 9.43
CA ASP A 112 -4.85 -16.93 8.32
C ASP A 112 -3.66 -15.96 8.49
N GLY A 113 -3.52 -15.35 9.67
CA GLY A 113 -2.50 -14.35 9.97
C GLY A 113 -2.74 -12.98 9.34
N GLY A 114 -3.78 -12.83 8.50
CA GLY A 114 -4.15 -11.57 7.87
C GLY A 114 -4.98 -10.67 8.77
N PHE A 115 -5.40 -9.53 8.22
CA PHE A 115 -6.19 -8.53 8.94
C PHE A 115 -7.39 -8.07 8.11
N GLY A 116 -8.50 -7.81 8.80
CA GLY A 116 -9.69 -7.17 8.22
C GLY A 116 -9.88 -5.72 8.68
N CYS A 117 -11.02 -5.12 8.29
CA CYS A 117 -11.36 -3.72 8.62
C CYS A 117 -11.63 -3.51 10.12
N ARG A 118 -12.24 -4.51 10.77
CA ARG A 118 -12.68 -4.51 12.18
C ARG A 118 -12.58 -5.94 12.71
N PRO A 119 -12.66 -6.16 14.04
CA PRO A 119 -12.63 -7.50 14.61
C PRO A 119 -13.66 -8.43 13.95
N GLY A 120 -13.20 -9.60 13.51
CA GLY A 120 -14.01 -10.60 12.80
C GLY A 120 -14.24 -10.33 11.30
N SER A 121 -13.67 -9.27 10.72
CA SER A 121 -13.74 -9.03 9.27
C SER A 121 -12.71 -9.89 8.51
N GLU A 122 -13.08 -10.36 7.32
CA GLU A 122 -12.21 -11.18 6.43
C GLU A 122 -10.88 -10.48 6.10
N SER A 123 -9.81 -11.27 5.98
CA SER A 123 -8.50 -10.82 5.52
C SER A 123 -8.53 -10.32 4.08
N HIS A 124 -7.92 -9.16 3.83
CA HIS A 124 -7.83 -8.57 2.51
C HIS A 124 -6.52 -7.78 2.36
N ALA A 125 -5.91 -7.82 1.17
CA ALA A 125 -4.58 -7.25 0.93
C ALA A 125 -4.45 -5.78 1.34
N GLY A 126 -5.48 -4.95 1.08
CA GLY A 126 -5.47 -3.54 1.48
C GLY A 126 -5.44 -3.34 2.99
N GLN A 127 -6.22 -4.13 3.75
CA GLN A 127 -6.24 -4.09 5.21
C GLN A 127 -4.95 -4.65 5.80
N ILE A 128 -4.40 -5.71 5.20
CA ILE A 128 -3.10 -6.27 5.58
C ILE A 128 -1.99 -5.23 5.41
N TYR A 129 -1.97 -4.49 4.29
CA TYR A 129 -1.03 -3.39 4.08
C TYR A 129 -1.14 -2.33 5.17
N CYS A 130 -2.35 -1.87 5.49
CA CYS A 130 -2.56 -0.89 6.55
C CYS A 130 -2.12 -1.40 7.93
N CYS A 131 -2.49 -2.64 8.30
CA CYS A 131 -2.13 -3.20 9.60
C CYS A 131 -0.64 -3.51 9.73
N THR A 132 0.00 -4.07 8.70
CA THR A 132 1.45 -4.30 8.73
C THR A 132 2.24 -2.99 8.72
N GLY A 133 1.80 -1.97 7.95
CA GLY A 133 2.35 -0.62 8.01
C GLY A 133 2.19 0.04 9.39
N PHE A 134 1.01 -0.11 10.01
CA PHE A 134 0.74 0.36 11.37
C PHE A 134 1.69 -0.31 12.38
N LEU A 135 1.83 -1.64 12.30
CA LEU A 135 2.68 -2.41 13.21
C LEU A 135 4.17 -2.12 12.97
N ALA A 136 4.58 -1.78 11.76
CA ALA A 136 5.93 -1.26 11.49
C ALA A 136 6.15 0.07 12.21
N ILE A 137 5.26 1.06 12.01
CA ILE A 137 5.36 2.40 12.62
C ILE A 137 5.38 2.34 14.16
N THR A 138 4.64 1.40 14.75
CA THR A 138 4.52 1.24 16.20
C THR A 138 5.50 0.22 16.81
N ASN A 139 6.44 -0.31 16.02
CA ASN A 139 7.43 -1.30 16.43
C ASN A 139 6.84 -2.60 17.01
N GLN A 140 5.78 -3.10 16.38
CA GLN A 140 5.01 -4.28 16.79
C GLN A 140 5.03 -5.42 15.77
N LEU A 141 5.92 -5.38 14.77
CA LEU A 141 6.00 -6.45 13.76
C LEU A 141 6.32 -7.83 14.34
N HIS A 142 6.95 -7.90 15.52
CA HIS A 142 7.20 -9.15 16.24
C HIS A 142 5.91 -9.89 16.66
N GLN A 143 4.76 -9.21 16.64
CA GLN A 143 3.45 -9.83 16.91
C GLN A 143 2.85 -10.48 15.66
N VAL A 144 3.38 -10.21 14.47
CA VAL A 144 2.90 -10.80 13.22
C VAL A 144 3.50 -12.18 13.02
N ASN A 145 2.66 -13.18 12.79
CA ASN A 145 3.11 -14.47 12.29
C ASN A 145 3.52 -14.33 10.81
N SER A 146 4.78 -13.97 10.58
CA SER A 146 5.31 -13.62 9.26
C SER A 146 5.26 -14.79 8.26
N ASP A 147 5.38 -16.04 8.73
CA ASP A 147 5.31 -17.20 7.84
C ASP A 147 3.87 -17.51 7.42
N LEU A 148 2.93 -17.46 8.36
CA LEU A 148 1.52 -17.71 8.06
C LEU A 148 0.95 -16.63 7.13
N LEU A 149 1.17 -15.36 7.46
CA LEU A 149 0.74 -14.24 6.63
C LEU A 149 1.48 -14.21 5.30
N GLY A 150 2.79 -14.51 5.30
CA GLY A 150 3.60 -14.61 4.09
C GLY A 150 3.03 -15.63 3.11
N TRP A 151 2.52 -16.76 3.61
CA TRP A 151 1.91 -17.81 2.79
C TRP A 151 0.61 -17.31 2.17
N TRP A 152 -0.28 -16.72 2.98
CA TRP A 152 -1.53 -16.14 2.47
C TRP A 152 -1.30 -15.10 1.36
N LEU A 153 -0.26 -14.27 1.54
CA LEU A 153 0.15 -13.22 0.61
C LEU A 153 0.78 -13.77 -0.67
N CYS A 154 1.69 -14.75 -0.61
CA CYS A 154 2.31 -15.30 -1.82
C CYS A 154 1.31 -16.08 -2.68
N GLU A 155 0.31 -16.72 -2.06
CA GLU A 155 -0.80 -17.38 -2.77
C GLU A 155 -1.72 -16.38 -3.51
N ARG A 156 -1.49 -15.06 -3.37
CA ARG A 156 -2.14 -14.04 -4.20
C ARG A 156 -1.65 -14.02 -5.63
N GLN A 157 -0.48 -14.59 -5.92
CA GLN A 157 0.04 -14.64 -7.27
C GLN A 157 -0.72 -15.62 -8.15
N LEU A 158 -1.21 -15.11 -9.27
CA LEU A 158 -1.94 -15.89 -10.27
C LEU A 158 -1.02 -16.31 -11.44
N PRO A 159 -1.44 -17.26 -12.29
CA PRO A 159 -0.65 -17.68 -13.46
C PRO A 159 -0.17 -16.56 -14.38
N SER A 160 -0.92 -15.46 -14.53
CA SER A 160 -0.53 -14.24 -15.25
C SER A 160 0.67 -13.51 -14.67
N GLY A 161 0.99 -13.76 -13.40
CA GLY A 161 2.06 -13.10 -12.64
C GLY A 161 1.54 -12.01 -11.69
N GLY A 162 0.36 -11.45 -11.95
CA GLY A 162 -0.27 -10.44 -11.11
C GLY A 162 -0.79 -11.01 -9.78
N LEU A 163 -0.93 -10.12 -8.78
CA LEU A 163 -1.44 -10.50 -7.46
C LEU A 163 -2.89 -10.00 -7.29
N ASN A 164 -3.75 -10.81 -6.68
CA ASN A 164 -5.11 -10.41 -6.33
C ASN A 164 -5.26 -10.02 -4.85
N GLY A 165 -6.36 -9.32 -4.51
CA GLY A 165 -6.55 -8.80 -3.15
C GLY A 165 -7.00 -9.81 -2.10
N ARG A 166 -7.53 -10.95 -2.55
CA ARG A 166 -8.03 -12.08 -1.76
C ARG A 166 -8.39 -13.25 -2.70
N PRO A 167 -8.63 -14.48 -2.18
CA PRO A 167 -9.00 -15.62 -3.02
C PRO A 167 -10.17 -15.33 -3.98
N GLU A 168 -10.15 -15.98 -5.15
CA GLU A 168 -11.23 -15.91 -6.16
C GLU A 168 -11.48 -14.52 -6.78
N LYS A 169 -10.47 -13.62 -6.72
CA LYS A 169 -10.48 -12.32 -7.40
C LYS A 169 -9.48 -12.26 -8.55
N LEU A 170 -9.72 -11.36 -9.50
CA LEU A 170 -8.79 -11.05 -10.58
C LEU A 170 -7.53 -10.35 -10.00
N PRO A 171 -6.38 -10.46 -10.68
CA PRO A 171 -5.19 -9.70 -10.32
C PRO A 171 -5.39 -8.21 -10.66
N ASP A 172 -4.66 -7.36 -9.95
CA ASP A 172 -4.73 -5.91 -10.08
C ASP A 172 -3.38 -5.30 -9.69
N VAL A 173 -2.94 -4.23 -10.36
CA VAL A 173 -1.75 -3.46 -9.98
C VAL A 173 -1.85 -2.92 -8.55
N CYS A 174 -3.02 -2.48 -8.08
CA CYS A 174 -3.17 -1.93 -6.72
C CYS A 174 -3.03 -3.02 -5.65
N TYR A 175 -3.67 -4.18 -5.84
CA TYR A 175 -3.48 -5.33 -4.96
C TYR A 175 -2.04 -5.81 -5.01
N SER A 176 -1.42 -5.78 -6.19
CA SER A 176 -0.02 -6.14 -6.35
C SER A 176 0.91 -5.29 -5.51
N TRP A 177 0.73 -3.97 -5.50
CA TRP A 177 1.47 -3.10 -4.59
C TRP A 177 1.23 -3.46 -3.11
N TRP A 178 -0.03 -3.57 -2.67
CA TRP A 178 -0.34 -3.83 -1.26
C TRP A 178 0.21 -5.17 -0.76
N VAL A 179 0.10 -6.23 -1.56
CA VAL A 179 0.65 -7.54 -1.22
C VAL A 179 2.18 -7.49 -1.20
N LEU A 180 2.80 -6.87 -2.20
CA LEU A 180 4.25 -6.79 -2.32
C LEU A 180 4.88 -5.98 -1.17
N ALA A 181 4.29 -4.83 -0.86
CA ALA A 181 4.69 -3.99 0.27
C ALA A 181 4.53 -4.74 1.60
N SER A 182 3.41 -5.43 1.81
CA SER A 182 3.20 -6.26 3.01
C SER A 182 4.24 -7.36 3.14
N LEU A 183 4.52 -8.09 2.05
CA LEU A 183 5.57 -9.11 2.00
C LEU A 183 6.95 -8.52 2.31
N LYS A 184 7.24 -7.30 1.85
CA LYS A 184 8.49 -6.60 2.19
C LYS A 184 8.57 -6.24 3.67
N ILE A 185 7.48 -5.75 4.26
CA ILE A 185 7.42 -5.38 5.69
C ILE A 185 7.69 -6.60 6.58
N ILE A 186 7.17 -7.77 6.22
CA ILE A 186 7.31 -9.01 7.01
C ILE A 186 8.49 -9.90 6.56
N GLY A 187 9.39 -9.42 5.70
CA GLY A 187 10.59 -10.17 5.31
C GLY A 187 10.33 -11.39 4.42
N ARG A 188 9.26 -11.39 3.61
CA ARG A 188 8.83 -12.52 2.77
C ARG A 188 8.70 -12.18 1.28
N LEU A 189 9.25 -11.04 0.84
CA LEU A 189 9.23 -10.61 -0.56
C LEU A 189 9.75 -11.66 -1.56
N HIS A 190 10.66 -12.55 -1.12
CA HIS A 190 11.22 -13.60 -1.96
C HIS A 190 10.28 -14.80 -2.20
N TRP A 191 9.08 -14.83 -1.63
CA TRP A 191 8.12 -15.93 -1.78
C TRP A 191 7.26 -15.84 -3.04
N ILE A 192 7.33 -14.73 -3.78
CA ILE A 192 6.66 -14.57 -5.08
C ILE A 192 7.66 -14.62 -6.23
N ASP A 193 7.16 -14.97 -7.42
CA ASP A 193 7.91 -14.86 -8.66
C ASP A 193 7.96 -13.39 -9.11
N ARG A 194 9.12 -12.76 -8.88
CA ARG A 194 9.35 -11.33 -9.14
C ARG A 194 9.29 -10.98 -10.63
N GLU A 195 9.83 -11.85 -11.48
CA GLU A 195 9.88 -11.60 -12.92
C GLU A 195 8.50 -11.70 -13.54
N LYS A 196 7.69 -12.68 -13.12
CA LYS A 196 6.30 -12.76 -13.59
C LYS A 196 5.47 -11.58 -13.12
N LEU A 197 5.65 -11.11 -11.88
CA LEU A 197 4.95 -9.94 -11.41
C LEU A 197 5.38 -8.66 -12.14
N ARG A 198 6.70 -8.51 -12.38
CA ARG A 198 7.24 -7.40 -13.18
C ARG A 198 6.58 -7.37 -14.57
N SER A 199 6.54 -8.50 -15.26
CA SER A 199 5.89 -8.61 -16.58
C SER A 199 4.40 -8.26 -16.54
N PHE A 200 3.67 -8.68 -15.49
CA PHE A 200 2.27 -8.29 -15.31
C PHE A 200 2.10 -6.77 -15.14
N ILE A 201 2.93 -6.14 -14.30
CA ILE A 201 2.85 -4.69 -14.07
C ILE A 201 3.17 -3.92 -15.36
N LEU A 202 4.22 -4.32 -16.08
CA LEU A 202 4.59 -3.69 -17.35
C LEU A 202 3.47 -3.84 -18.41
N ALA A 203 2.79 -4.99 -18.44
CA ALA A 203 1.65 -5.21 -19.33
C ALA A 203 0.44 -4.31 -19.04
N CYS A 204 0.39 -3.64 -17.88
CA CYS A 204 -0.69 -2.72 -17.50
C CYS A 204 -0.43 -1.27 -17.97
N GLN A 205 0.67 -1.01 -18.68
CA GLN A 205 0.98 0.30 -19.25
C GLN A 205 0.10 0.59 -20.48
N ASP A 206 -0.23 1.87 -20.68
CA ASP A 206 -0.76 2.37 -21.96
C ASP A 206 0.41 2.90 -22.81
N GLU A 207 0.65 2.27 -23.97
CA GLU A 207 1.75 2.66 -24.87
C GLU A 207 1.52 3.99 -25.58
N GLU A 208 0.27 4.42 -25.75
CA GLU A 208 -0.08 5.66 -26.44
C GLU A 208 0.02 6.84 -25.48
N THR A 209 -0.68 6.75 -24.35
CA THR A 209 -0.89 7.87 -23.42
C THR A 209 0.05 7.87 -22.22
N GLY A 210 0.65 6.72 -21.89
CA GLY A 210 1.34 6.52 -20.62
C GLY A 210 0.37 6.38 -19.45
N GLY A 211 0.90 5.90 -18.34
CA GLY A 211 0.13 5.59 -17.14
C GLY A 211 -0.05 4.09 -17.01
N PHE A 212 -0.56 3.66 -15.86
CA PHE A 212 -0.91 2.26 -15.62
C PHE A 212 -2.40 2.16 -15.31
N ALA A 213 -3.02 1.09 -15.78
CA ALA A 213 -4.36 0.68 -15.42
C ALA A 213 -4.31 -0.37 -14.29
N ASP A 214 -5.47 -0.79 -13.81
CA ASP A 214 -5.58 -1.90 -12.87
C ASP A 214 -5.15 -3.24 -13.50
N ARG A 215 -5.46 -3.44 -14.79
CA ARG A 215 -5.18 -4.64 -15.58
C ARG A 215 -4.80 -4.29 -17.03
N PRO A 216 -4.16 -5.21 -17.77
CA PRO A 216 -3.79 -4.98 -19.16
C PRO A 216 -4.99 -4.64 -20.06
N GLY A 217 -4.92 -3.50 -20.75
CA GLY A 217 -5.93 -3.03 -21.70
C GLY A 217 -7.10 -2.24 -21.11
N ASP A 218 -7.14 -2.05 -19.78
CA ASP A 218 -8.11 -1.16 -19.13
C ASP A 218 -7.63 0.31 -19.18
N MET A 219 -8.47 1.24 -18.71
CA MET A 219 -8.16 2.67 -18.69
C MET A 219 -7.17 3.02 -17.57
N VAL A 220 -6.15 3.82 -17.89
CA VAL A 220 -5.15 4.28 -16.94
C VAL A 220 -5.67 5.36 -15.99
N ASP A 221 -5.12 5.38 -14.77
CA ASP A 221 -5.38 6.44 -13.79
C ASP A 221 -4.12 6.74 -12.94
N PRO A 222 -4.05 7.91 -12.26
CA PRO A 222 -2.90 8.24 -11.41
C PRO A 222 -2.69 7.29 -10.23
N PHE A 223 -3.73 6.61 -9.75
CA PHE A 223 -3.66 5.74 -8.58
C PHE A 223 -2.94 4.43 -8.92
N HIS A 224 -3.34 3.76 -10.01
CA HIS A 224 -2.63 2.59 -10.52
C HIS A 224 -1.26 2.96 -11.07
N THR A 225 -1.09 4.17 -11.63
CA THR A 225 0.23 4.67 -12.05
C THR A 225 1.22 4.77 -10.88
N LEU A 226 0.80 5.31 -9.73
CA LEU A 226 1.61 5.33 -8.52
C LEU A 226 2.02 3.91 -8.10
N PHE A 227 1.06 2.99 -8.04
CA PHE A 227 1.32 1.62 -7.56
C PHE A 227 2.10 0.76 -8.54
N GLY A 228 1.96 0.98 -9.84
CA GLY A 228 2.80 0.33 -10.86
C GLY A 228 4.26 0.75 -10.69
N ILE A 229 4.53 2.06 -10.62
CA ILE A 229 5.88 2.61 -10.42
C ILE A 229 6.47 2.16 -9.08
N ALA A 230 5.70 2.25 -7.99
CA ALA A 230 6.15 1.82 -6.67
C ALA A 230 6.42 0.31 -6.61
N GLY A 231 5.56 -0.51 -7.23
CA GLY A 231 5.76 -1.96 -7.33
C GLY A 231 7.04 -2.31 -8.09
N LEU A 232 7.28 -1.68 -9.25
CA LEU A 232 8.51 -1.87 -10.03
C LEU A 232 9.76 -1.47 -9.25
N SER A 233 9.73 -0.35 -8.53
CA SER A 233 10.83 0.07 -7.64
C SER A 233 11.12 -0.99 -6.58
N LEU A 234 10.09 -1.53 -5.93
CA LEU A 234 10.24 -2.54 -4.88
C LEU A 234 10.73 -3.89 -5.42
N LEU A 235 10.44 -4.19 -6.69
CA LEU A 235 10.99 -5.32 -7.44
C LEU A 235 12.44 -5.11 -7.92
N GLY A 236 13.00 -3.91 -7.77
CA GLY A 236 14.40 -3.62 -8.08
C GLY A 236 14.64 -2.85 -9.38
N GLU A 237 13.65 -2.16 -9.92
CA GLU A 237 13.85 -1.27 -11.08
C GLU A 237 14.73 -0.07 -10.72
N GLU A 238 15.98 -0.06 -11.19
CA GLU A 238 16.99 0.94 -10.85
C GLU A 238 16.69 2.35 -11.38
N GLN A 239 15.86 2.46 -12.43
CA GLN A 239 15.43 3.75 -12.98
C GLN A 239 14.48 4.51 -12.04
N ILE A 240 13.90 3.84 -11.04
CA ILE A 240 12.93 4.41 -10.11
C ILE A 240 13.57 4.49 -8.73
N LYS A 241 13.45 5.65 -8.07
CA LYS A 241 13.96 5.83 -6.69
C LYS A 241 13.39 4.77 -5.74
N PRO A 242 14.16 4.31 -4.74
CA PRO A 242 13.64 3.41 -3.71
C PRO A 242 12.39 3.98 -3.01
N VAL A 243 11.36 3.15 -2.90
CA VAL A 243 10.08 3.47 -2.26
C VAL A 243 9.93 2.73 -0.94
N SER A 244 9.44 3.44 0.08
CA SER A 244 9.10 2.81 1.35
C SER A 244 7.87 1.91 1.22
N PRO A 245 7.93 0.64 1.64
CA PRO A 245 6.78 -0.24 1.67
C PRO A 245 5.75 0.16 2.73
N VAL A 246 6.13 1.00 3.70
CA VAL A 246 5.22 1.44 4.78
C VAL A 246 4.45 2.69 4.37
N PHE A 247 5.13 3.67 3.75
CA PHE A 247 4.54 4.98 3.45
C PHE A 247 4.18 5.19 1.98
N CYS A 248 4.61 4.31 1.06
CA CYS A 248 4.52 4.52 -0.39
C CYS A 248 5.10 5.89 -0.82
N MET A 249 6.22 6.28 -0.20
CA MET A 249 6.93 7.54 -0.45
C MET A 249 8.40 7.24 -0.75
N PRO A 250 9.12 8.13 -1.47
CA PRO A 250 10.54 7.97 -1.69
C PRO A 250 11.30 7.87 -0.36
N GLU A 251 12.15 6.86 -0.19
CA GLU A 251 12.88 6.62 1.07
C GLU A 251 13.80 7.80 1.45
N GLU A 252 14.28 8.57 0.48
CA GLU A 252 15.06 9.79 0.73
C GLU A 252 14.27 10.88 1.46
N VAL A 253 12.97 11.00 1.20
CA VAL A 253 12.11 11.99 1.87
C VAL A 253 11.94 11.60 3.33
N LEU A 254 11.71 10.31 3.59
CA LEU A 254 11.54 9.76 4.93
C LEU A 254 12.83 9.82 5.76
N ARG A 255 14.00 9.58 5.13
CA ARG A 255 15.32 9.79 5.75
C ARG A 255 15.50 11.24 6.20
N ARG A 256 15.10 12.20 5.37
CA ARG A 256 15.21 13.63 5.67
C ARG A 256 14.38 14.07 6.87
N VAL A 257 13.23 13.43 7.11
CA VAL A 257 12.37 13.70 8.27
C VAL A 257 12.58 12.69 9.42
N ASN A 258 13.58 11.83 9.33
CA ASN A 258 13.94 10.81 10.32
C ASN A 258 12.80 9.84 10.70
N VAL A 259 12.02 9.39 9.72
CA VAL A 259 10.94 8.41 9.91
C VAL A 259 11.25 7.14 9.12
N GLN A 260 11.91 6.17 9.75
CA GLN A 260 12.32 4.91 9.10
C GLN A 260 12.01 3.73 10.01
N PRO A 261 10.80 3.17 9.96
CA PRO A 261 10.45 1.97 10.72
C PRO A 261 11.35 0.80 10.36
N GLU A 262 11.77 0.03 11.35
CA GLU A 262 12.48 -1.23 11.13
C GLU A 262 11.52 -2.28 10.56
N LEU A 263 11.98 -3.03 9.56
CA LEU A 263 11.22 -4.11 8.92
C LEU A 263 11.74 -5.47 9.37
N VAL A 264 10.94 -6.52 9.20
CA VAL A 264 11.40 -7.90 9.41
C VAL A 264 12.36 -8.29 8.28
N SER A 265 13.46 -8.94 8.65
CA SER A 265 14.48 -9.47 7.73
C SER A 265 14.12 -10.82 7.14
#